data_AF-A0A6J4FJR8-F1
#
_entry.id   AF-A0A6J4FJR8-F1
#
_cell.length_a   1.000
_cell.length_b   1.000
_cell.length_c   1.000
_cell.angle_alpha   90.00
_cell.angle_beta   90.00
_cell.angle_gamma   90.00
#
_symmetry.space_group_name_H-M   'P 1'
#
loop_
_entity.id
_entity.type
_entity.pdbx_description
1 polymer ?
#
loop_
_entity_poly.entity_id
_entity_poly.type
_entity_poly.pdbx_seq_one_letter_code
_entity_poly.pdbx_strand_id
1 'polypeptide(L)'
;MSPAFIAAIGETFPNAAVTVDWFHVVQLFTMALDEVRRAEARNNKLPKALRWAILKKSDGKMTEAQAEALAELEASDLLTAIAWRLKEKLRWVRKADTVQAARARVRGYRNVQTFITMIYLIIAPLGDLFKST
;
A
#
# COMPACT_ATOMS: atom_id res chain seq x y z
N MET A 1 -1.69 -12.22 11.71
CA MET A 1 -1.72 -13.31 12.71
C MET A 1 -2.45 -12.80 13.94
N SER A 2 -3.25 -13.66 14.61
CA SER A 2 -3.95 -13.26 15.82
C SER A 2 -2.99 -13.11 17.02
N PRO A 3 -3.28 -12.24 18.00
CA PRO A 3 -2.47 -12.11 19.20
C PRO A 3 -2.29 -13.43 19.96
N ALA A 4 -3.37 -14.23 20.04
CA ALA A 4 -3.34 -15.54 20.67
C ALA A 4 -2.39 -16.53 19.96
N PHE A 5 -2.35 -16.50 18.63
CA PHE A 5 -1.44 -17.36 17.86
C PHE A 5 0.02 -16.96 18.05
N ILE A 6 0.32 -15.65 18.09
CA ILE A 6 1.69 -15.15 18.36
C ILE A 6 2.14 -15.55 19.78
N ALA A 7 1.26 -15.44 20.77
CA ALA A 7 1.55 -15.84 22.14
C ALA A 7 1.85 -17.35 22.24
N ALA A 8 1.01 -18.19 21.65
CA ALA A 8 1.19 -19.65 21.65
C ALA A 8 2.49 -20.08 20.95
N ILE A 9 2.89 -19.41 19.87
CA ILE A 9 4.19 -19.65 19.21
C ILE A 9 5.34 -19.24 20.13
N GLY A 10 5.25 -18.12 20.83
CA GLY A 10 6.30 -17.67 21.76
C GLY A 10 6.54 -18.66 22.90
N GLU A 11 5.49 -19.33 23.37
CA GLU A 11 5.57 -20.36 24.40
C GLU A 11 6.11 -21.70 23.87
N THR A 12 5.60 -22.15 22.72
CA THR A 12 5.90 -23.49 22.18
C THR A 12 7.23 -23.53 21.41
N PHE A 13 7.57 -22.44 20.74
CA PHE A 13 8.74 -22.31 19.87
C PHE A 13 9.50 -21.01 20.16
N PRO A 14 10.25 -20.95 21.28
CA PRO A 14 10.88 -19.70 21.75
C PRO A 14 11.91 -19.11 20.79
N ASN A 15 12.45 -19.92 19.87
CA ASN A 15 13.43 -19.50 18.87
C ASN A 15 12.80 -19.22 17.48
N ALA A 16 11.47 -19.31 17.33
CA ALA A 16 10.81 -19.07 16.06
C ALA A 16 10.78 -17.56 15.75
N ALA A 17 11.26 -17.19 14.55
CA ALA A 17 11.12 -15.83 14.06
C ALA A 17 9.69 -15.61 13.55
N VAL A 18 8.96 -14.66 14.16
CA VAL A 18 7.67 -14.21 13.62
C VAL A 18 7.95 -13.39 12.36
N THR A 19 7.47 -13.88 11.22
CA THR A 19 7.65 -13.22 9.92
C THR A 19 6.33 -12.63 9.44
N VAL A 20 6.39 -11.42 8.88
CA VAL A 20 5.26 -10.83 8.17
C VAL A 20 5.39 -11.20 6.70
N ASP A 21 4.42 -11.94 6.18
CA ASP A 21 4.38 -12.29 4.78
C ASP A 21 4.10 -11.05 3.90
N TRP A 22 4.89 -10.92 2.84
CA TRP A 22 4.88 -9.78 1.94
C TRP A 22 3.54 -9.60 1.22
N PHE A 23 2.83 -10.68 0.92
CA PHE A 23 1.51 -10.60 0.27
C PHE A 23 0.55 -9.75 1.09
N HIS A 24 0.48 -9.99 2.41
CA HIS A 24 -0.38 -9.25 3.33
C HIS A 24 -0.03 -7.76 3.41
N VAL A 25 1.27 -7.43 3.33
CA VAL A 25 1.73 -6.02 3.29
C VAL A 25 1.24 -5.34 2.01
N VAL A 26 1.40 -5.97 0.84
CA VAL A 26 0.92 -5.38 -0.43
C VAL A 26 -0.59 -5.29 -0.47
N GLN A 27 -1.29 -6.29 0.06
CA GLN A 27 -2.75 -6.31 0.13
C GLN A 27 -3.25 -5.12 0.93
N LEU A 28 -2.68 -4.86 2.12
CA LEU A 28 -3.05 -3.72 2.95
C LEU A 28 -2.92 -2.38 2.20
N PHE A 29 -1.80 -2.14 1.54
CA PHE A 29 -1.58 -0.90 0.78
C PHE A 29 -2.50 -0.80 -0.44
N THR A 30 -2.83 -1.93 -1.07
CA THR A 30 -3.73 -1.96 -2.23
C THR A 30 -5.18 -1.68 -1.82
N MET A 31 -5.63 -2.23 -0.70
CA MET A 31 -6.95 -1.95 -0.13
C MET A 31 -7.08 -0.48 0.25
N ALA A 32 -6.12 0.02 1.02
CA ALA A 32 -6.07 1.41 1.42
C ALA A 32 -6.09 2.39 0.23
N LEU A 33 -5.29 2.11 -0.81
CA LEU A 33 -5.29 2.89 -2.05
C LEU A 33 -6.68 2.89 -2.72
N ASP A 34 -7.35 1.75 -2.79
CA ASP A 34 -8.70 1.69 -3.37
C ASP A 34 -9.72 2.44 -2.51
N GLU A 35 -9.57 2.46 -1.19
CA GLU A 35 -10.43 3.23 -0.28
C GLU A 35 -10.27 4.73 -0.47
N VAL A 36 -9.03 5.24 -0.54
CA VAL A 36 -8.76 6.65 -0.86
C VAL A 36 -9.35 7.01 -2.22
N ARG A 37 -9.14 6.17 -3.24
CA ARG A 37 -9.74 6.36 -4.57
C ARG A 37 -11.28 6.40 -4.49
N ARG A 38 -11.91 5.49 -3.75
CA ARG A 38 -13.37 5.45 -3.58
C ARG A 38 -13.90 6.70 -2.87
N ALA A 39 -13.19 7.16 -1.84
CA ALA A 39 -13.55 8.37 -1.10
C ALA A 39 -13.48 9.60 -2.00
N GLU A 40 -12.40 9.76 -2.77
CA GLU A 40 -12.24 10.90 -3.69
C GLU A 40 -13.19 10.83 -4.88
N ALA A 41 -13.48 9.64 -5.41
CA ALA A 41 -14.42 9.47 -6.52
C ALA A 41 -15.85 9.96 -6.22
N ARG A 42 -16.23 10.08 -4.93
CA ARG A 42 -17.53 10.63 -4.53
C ARG A 42 -17.64 12.13 -4.78
N ASN A 43 -16.51 12.83 -4.70
CA ASN A 43 -16.45 14.29 -4.74
C ASN A 43 -15.76 14.82 -6.00
N ASN A 44 -14.95 13.99 -6.67
CA ASN A 44 -14.13 14.37 -7.82
C ASN A 44 -14.40 13.44 -9.01
N LYS A 45 -14.37 14.00 -10.22
CA LYS A 45 -14.36 13.21 -11.44
C LYS A 45 -12.98 12.60 -11.64
N LEU A 46 -12.90 11.28 -11.56
CA LEU A 46 -11.65 10.54 -11.80
C LEU A 46 -11.55 10.04 -13.25
N PRO A 47 -10.32 9.87 -13.78
CA PRO A 47 -10.12 9.29 -15.10
C PRO A 47 -10.73 7.88 -15.19
N LYS A 48 -11.41 7.57 -16.30
CA LYS A 48 -12.20 6.33 -16.45
C LYS A 48 -11.37 5.05 -16.30
N ALA A 49 -10.14 5.05 -16.80
CA ALA A 49 -9.23 3.90 -16.71
C ALA A 49 -8.47 3.81 -15.39
N LEU A 50 -8.60 4.82 -14.50
CA LEU A 50 -7.74 4.97 -13.33
C LEU A 50 -7.83 3.77 -12.37
N ARG A 51 -9.06 3.25 -12.15
CA ARG A 51 -9.30 2.11 -11.25
C ARG A 51 -8.40 0.92 -11.57
N TRP A 52 -8.17 0.64 -12.85
CA TRP A 52 -7.32 -0.46 -13.28
C TRP A 52 -5.85 -0.07 -13.41
N ALA A 53 -5.57 1.19 -13.76
CA ALA A 53 -4.21 1.72 -13.87
C ALA A 53 -3.47 1.63 -12.52
N ILE A 54 -4.09 2.05 -11.42
CA ILE A 54 -3.44 2.09 -10.09
C ILE A 54 -3.15 0.70 -9.49
N LEU A 55 -3.78 -0.35 -10.01
CA LEU A 55 -3.51 -1.73 -9.59
C LEU A 55 -2.23 -2.28 -10.22
N LYS A 56 -1.83 -1.74 -11.38
CA LYS A 56 -0.66 -2.18 -12.13
C LYS A 56 0.63 -1.59 -11.58
N LYS A 57 1.73 -2.20 -11.98
CA LYS A 57 3.08 -1.69 -11.71
C LYS A 57 3.40 -0.55 -12.68
N SER A 58 4.05 0.52 -12.24
CA SER A 58 4.45 1.63 -13.13
C SER A 58 5.36 1.19 -14.28
N ASP A 59 6.16 0.15 -14.07
CA ASP A 59 7.04 -0.47 -15.08
C ASP A 59 6.38 -1.69 -15.77
N GLY A 60 5.06 -1.86 -15.61
CA GLY A 60 4.30 -2.97 -16.19
C GLY A 60 3.58 -2.63 -17.49
N LYS A 61 2.98 -3.64 -18.11
CA LYS A 61 2.17 -3.46 -19.32
C LYS A 61 0.90 -2.68 -19.02
N MET A 62 0.72 -1.53 -19.67
CA MET A 62 -0.47 -0.69 -19.60
C MET A 62 -1.09 -0.52 -20.99
N THR A 63 -2.40 -0.32 -21.05
CA THR A 63 -3.03 0.23 -22.25
C THR A 63 -2.78 1.74 -22.29
N GLU A 64 -2.89 2.36 -23.47
CA GLU A 64 -2.71 3.80 -23.63
C GLU A 64 -3.61 4.60 -22.67
N ALA A 65 -4.91 4.27 -22.62
CA ALA A 65 -5.85 4.90 -21.69
C ALA A 65 -5.47 4.73 -20.20
N GLN A 66 -4.79 3.63 -19.83
CA GLN A 66 -4.33 3.43 -18.45
C GLN A 66 -3.10 4.29 -18.14
N ALA A 67 -2.19 4.42 -19.11
CA ALA A 67 -1.01 5.26 -18.98
C ALA A 67 -1.41 6.73 -18.89
N GLU A 68 -2.35 7.18 -19.75
CA GLU A 68 -2.89 8.53 -19.73
C GLU A 68 -3.61 8.85 -18.41
N ALA A 69 -4.49 7.95 -17.94
CA ALA A 69 -5.15 8.10 -16.65
C ALA A 69 -4.17 8.22 -15.48
N LEU A 70 -3.05 7.50 -15.54
CA LEU A 70 -2.02 7.55 -14.51
C LEU A 70 -1.21 8.85 -14.57
N ALA A 71 -0.89 9.33 -15.78
CA ALA A 71 -0.25 10.63 -15.97
C ALA A 71 -1.14 11.78 -15.47
N GLU A 72 -2.44 11.74 -15.75
CA GLU A 72 -3.43 12.70 -15.22
C GLU A 72 -3.49 12.64 -13.68
N LEU A 73 -3.49 11.43 -13.10
CA LEU A 73 -3.44 11.28 -11.64
C LEU A 73 -2.15 11.89 -11.06
N GLU A 74 -1.00 11.62 -11.65
CA GLU A 74 0.29 12.13 -11.15
C GLU A 74 0.41 13.65 -11.22
N ALA A 75 -0.24 14.27 -12.22
CA ALA A 75 -0.33 15.72 -12.38
C ALA A 75 -1.36 16.40 -11.45
N SER A 76 -2.17 15.61 -10.73
CA SER A 76 -3.21 16.11 -9.82
C SER A 76 -2.74 16.20 -8.37
N ASP A 77 -3.43 17.04 -7.59
CA ASP A 77 -3.27 17.13 -6.13
C ASP A 77 -4.11 16.11 -5.35
N LEU A 78 -4.62 15.06 -6.02
CA LEU A 78 -5.44 14.04 -5.39
C LEU A 78 -4.65 13.20 -4.38
N LEU A 79 -5.27 12.85 -3.27
CA LEU A 79 -4.72 11.93 -2.28
C LEU A 79 -4.47 10.54 -2.88
N THR A 80 -5.26 10.13 -3.88
CA THR A 80 -5.06 8.89 -4.64
C THR A 80 -3.70 8.88 -5.32
N ALA A 81 -3.19 10.02 -5.81
CA ALA A 81 -1.86 10.11 -6.41
C ALA A 81 -0.77 9.85 -5.36
N ILE A 82 -0.92 10.44 -4.17
CA ILE A 82 0.01 10.23 -3.05
C ILE A 82 -0.04 8.75 -2.61
N ALA A 83 -1.23 8.20 -2.44
CA ALA A 83 -1.45 6.82 -2.05
C ALA A 83 -0.80 5.83 -3.04
N TRP A 84 -0.97 6.06 -4.34
CA TRP A 84 -0.39 5.22 -5.37
C TRP A 84 1.13 5.30 -5.35
N ARG A 85 1.71 6.50 -5.21
CA ARG A 85 3.18 6.67 -5.05
C ARG A 85 3.72 5.91 -3.85
N LEU A 86 2.98 5.83 -2.74
CA LEU A 86 3.39 5.04 -1.57
C LEU A 86 3.40 3.54 -1.84
N LYS A 87 2.39 3.02 -2.54
CA LYS A 87 2.38 1.62 -3.01
C LYS A 87 3.58 1.33 -3.93
N GLU A 88 3.93 2.27 -4.82
CA GLU A 88 5.10 2.12 -5.70
C GLU A 88 6.42 2.17 -4.92
N LYS A 89 6.54 3.06 -3.93
CA LYS A 89 7.67 3.04 -3.00
C LYS A 89 7.78 1.70 -2.28
N LEU A 90 6.66 1.06 -1.93
CA LEU A 90 6.68 -0.24 -1.24
C LEU A 90 7.23 -1.32 -2.17
N ARG A 91 6.85 -1.29 -3.45
CA ARG A 91 7.47 -2.17 -4.45
C ARG A 91 8.96 -1.89 -4.57
N TRP A 92 9.39 -0.63 -4.53
CA TRP A 92 10.81 -0.28 -4.55
C TRP A 92 11.57 -0.83 -3.34
N VAL A 93 10.97 -0.84 -2.14
CA VAL A 93 11.54 -1.54 -0.97
C VAL A 93 11.70 -3.03 -1.25
N ARG A 94 10.69 -3.68 -1.85
CA ARG A 94 10.74 -5.13 -2.15
C ARG A 94 11.89 -5.50 -3.08
N LYS A 95 12.22 -4.63 -4.04
CA LYS A 95 13.29 -4.83 -5.03
C LYS A 95 14.70 -4.65 -4.43
N ALA A 96 14.86 -4.68 -3.11
CA ALA A 96 16.17 -4.53 -2.48
C ALA A 96 16.87 -5.89 -2.42
N ASP A 97 18.12 -5.94 -2.86
CA ASP A 97 18.89 -7.19 -2.91
C ASP A 97 19.40 -7.63 -1.54
N THR A 98 19.41 -6.72 -0.55
CA THR A 98 19.89 -6.99 0.81
C THR A 98 18.93 -6.42 1.86
N VAL A 99 18.97 -6.99 3.07
CA VAL A 99 18.19 -6.51 4.22
C VAL A 99 18.61 -5.08 4.60
N GLN A 100 19.90 -4.76 4.50
CA GLN A 100 20.44 -3.42 4.76
C GLN A 100 19.90 -2.41 3.74
N ALA A 101 19.84 -2.78 2.45
CA ALA A 101 19.25 -1.96 1.42
C ALA A 101 17.73 -1.77 1.66
N ALA A 102 17.00 -2.84 1.99
CA ALA A 102 15.58 -2.73 2.34
C ALA A 102 15.36 -1.79 3.53
N ARG A 103 16.15 -1.94 4.60
CA ARG A 103 16.14 -1.04 5.77
C ARG A 103 16.43 0.40 5.37
N ALA A 104 17.39 0.62 4.46
CA ALA A 104 17.69 1.95 3.95
C ALA A 104 16.50 2.56 3.19
N ARG A 105 15.84 1.78 2.32
CA ARG A 105 14.67 2.22 1.54
C ARG A 105 13.44 2.50 2.42
N VAL A 106 13.26 1.74 3.50
CA VAL A 106 12.16 1.95 4.47
C VAL A 106 12.35 3.20 5.33
N ARG A 107 13.57 3.73 5.50
CA ARG A 107 13.79 4.99 6.25
C ARG A 107 12.97 6.16 5.67
N GLY A 108 12.71 6.18 4.37
CA GLY A 108 11.91 7.21 3.71
C GLY A 108 10.43 7.26 4.12
N TYR A 109 9.92 6.23 4.79
CA TYR A 109 8.53 6.18 5.29
C TYR A 109 8.35 6.89 6.64
N ARG A 110 9.44 7.35 7.26
CA ARG A 110 9.39 8.19 8.47
C ARG A 110 9.00 9.64 8.19
N ASN A 111 8.90 10.02 6.90
CA ASN A 111 8.47 11.37 6.51
C ASN A 111 7.04 11.61 7.02
N VAL A 112 6.81 12.75 7.69
CA VAL A 112 5.52 13.11 8.29
C VAL A 112 4.38 13.07 7.28
N GLN A 113 4.58 13.57 6.06
CA GLN A 113 3.56 13.50 5.00
C GLN A 113 3.26 12.06 4.60
N THR A 114 4.29 11.22 4.47
CA THR A 114 4.12 9.79 4.17
C THR A 114 3.40 9.06 5.31
N PHE A 115 3.71 9.41 6.55
CA PHE A 115 3.08 8.85 7.74
C PHE A 115 1.62 9.29 7.87
N ILE A 116 1.33 10.56 7.66
CA ILE A 116 -0.05 11.11 7.58
C ILE A 116 -0.83 10.40 6.48
N THR A 117 -0.26 10.24 5.28
CA THR A 117 -0.94 9.51 4.22
C THR A 117 -1.12 8.03 4.57
N MET A 118 -0.15 7.36 5.19
CA MET A 118 -0.33 5.99 5.71
C MET A 118 -1.46 5.94 6.75
N ILE A 119 -1.57 6.93 7.63
CA ILE A 119 -2.67 7.08 8.58
C ILE A 119 -4.01 7.21 7.83
N TYR A 120 -4.12 8.12 6.85
CA TYR A 120 -5.34 8.28 6.06
C TYR A 120 -5.71 7.03 5.26
N LEU A 121 -4.70 6.34 4.72
CA LEU A 121 -4.82 5.08 4.00
C LEU A 121 -5.35 3.95 4.88
N ILE A 122 -4.93 3.93 6.14
CA ILE A 122 -5.26 2.87 7.10
C ILE A 122 -6.58 3.18 7.83
N ILE A 123 -6.83 4.43 8.23
CA ILE A 123 -8.01 4.81 9.03
C ILE A 123 -9.31 4.77 8.21
N ALA A 124 -9.24 4.82 6.87
CA ALA A 124 -10.42 5.00 6.01
C ALA A 124 -11.54 3.95 6.16
N PRO A 125 -11.26 2.66 6.48
CA PRO A 125 -11.96 1.93 7.55
C PRO A 125 -11.19 0.67 8.02
N LEU A 126 -10.39 0.77 9.07
CA LEU A 126 -9.72 -0.40 9.70
C LEU A 126 -10.69 -1.39 10.40
N GLY A 127 -11.99 -1.13 10.42
CA GLY A 127 -12.97 -1.94 11.16
C GLY A 127 -13.13 -3.38 10.67
N ASP A 128 -12.80 -3.64 9.40
CA ASP A 128 -13.10 -4.92 8.74
C ASP A 128 -11.84 -5.75 8.39
N LEU A 129 -10.65 -5.15 8.43
CA LEU A 129 -9.38 -5.81 8.08
C LEU A 129 -8.89 -6.81 9.13
N PHE A 130 -9.40 -6.70 10.36
CA PHE A 130 -9.20 -7.69 11.43
C PHE A 130 -10.40 -8.62 11.63
N LYS A 131 -11.42 -8.54 10.77
CA LYS A 131 -12.64 -9.38 10.85
C LYS A 131 -12.73 -10.49 9.81
N SER A 132 -11.75 -10.65 8.93
CA SER A 132 -11.70 -11.87 8.12
C SER A 132 -11.08 -12.99 8.95
N THR A 133 -11.97 -13.85 9.46
CA THR A 133 -11.77 -15.29 9.70
C THR A 133 -10.82 -15.93 8.70
#